data_AF-A0A533RCB6-F1
#
_entry.id   AF-A0A533RCB6-F1
#
_cell.length_a   1.000
_cell.length_b   1.000
_cell.length_c   1.000
_cell.angle_alpha   90.00
_cell.angle_beta   90.00
_cell.angle_gamma   90.00
#
_symmetry.space_group_name_H-M   'P 1'
#
loop_
_entity.id
_entity.type
_entity.pdbx_description
1 polymer ?
#
loop_
_entity_poly.entity_id
_entity_poly.type
_entity_poly.pdbx_seq_one_letter_code
_entity_poly.pdbx_strand_id
1 'polypeptide(L)'
;MKPLLLVTVVSAATLLGGCSLLTAGEPHNSRYPVEIIETQPAKVAMVRVTQVGESLRVTGTVRKPYEFRLPGTVDITLCGANAELLAYARPGITGYASKRGGMQEARFAADLPALPDEAFLRVRYNPPGGAQEALGCR
;
A
#
# COMPACT_ATOMS: atom_id res chain seq x y z
N MET A 1 24.89 -68.44 -27.15
CA MET A 1 24.20 -67.38 -26.40
C MET A 1 25.27 -66.38 -25.94
N LYS A 2 25.30 -65.16 -26.50
CA LYS A 2 26.28 -64.10 -26.19
C LYS A 2 25.50 -62.84 -25.78
N PRO A 3 25.79 -62.20 -24.63
CA PRO A 3 25.00 -61.08 -24.15
C PRO A 3 25.43 -59.75 -24.78
N LEU A 4 24.43 -58.92 -25.08
CA LEU A 4 24.51 -57.50 -25.42
C LEU A 4 25.17 -56.72 -24.27
N LEU A 5 26.14 -55.86 -24.57
CA LEU A 5 26.63 -54.83 -23.66
C LEU A 5 25.98 -53.49 -24.00
N LEU A 6 25.14 -53.03 -23.08
CA LEU A 6 24.40 -51.77 -23.07
C LEU A 6 25.35 -50.61 -22.75
N VAL A 7 25.42 -49.59 -23.61
CA VAL A 7 26.18 -48.35 -23.36
C VAL A 7 25.28 -47.36 -22.64
N THR A 8 25.53 -47.10 -21.36
CA THR A 8 24.86 -46.09 -20.55
C THR A 8 25.54 -44.73 -20.72
N VAL A 9 24.84 -43.80 -21.35
CA VAL A 9 25.23 -42.39 -21.49
C VAL A 9 24.93 -41.66 -20.18
N VAL A 10 25.97 -41.17 -19.49
CA VAL A 10 25.85 -40.34 -18.29
C VAL A 10 25.69 -38.88 -18.71
N SER A 11 24.47 -38.35 -18.60
CA SER A 11 24.17 -36.93 -18.77
C SER A 11 24.30 -36.20 -17.43
N ALA A 12 25.37 -35.44 -17.26
CA ALA A 12 25.53 -34.50 -16.15
C ALA A 12 24.83 -33.18 -16.51
N ALA A 13 23.67 -32.91 -15.91
CA ALA A 13 22.96 -31.64 -16.03
C ALA A 13 23.34 -30.72 -14.86
N THR A 14 24.28 -29.81 -15.09
CA THR A 14 24.54 -28.65 -14.23
C THR A 14 23.44 -27.61 -14.45
N LEU A 15 22.50 -27.49 -13.51
CA LEU A 15 21.58 -26.34 -13.46
C LEU A 15 22.14 -25.28 -12.53
N LEU A 16 22.52 -24.17 -13.16
CA LEU A 16 22.99 -22.93 -12.58
C LEU A 16 22.03 -22.39 -11.52
N GLY A 17 22.60 -21.95 -10.41
CA GLY A 17 21.89 -21.26 -9.34
C GLY A 17 21.19 -20.01 -9.85
N GLY A 18 19.86 -20.02 -9.79
CA GLY A 18 19.06 -18.81 -9.79
C GLY A 18 18.97 -18.27 -8.36
N CYS A 19 19.69 -17.19 -8.07
CA CYS A 19 19.42 -16.35 -6.92
C CYS A 19 18.06 -15.68 -7.10
N SER A 20 17.00 -16.33 -6.64
CA SER A 20 15.73 -15.65 -6.39
C SER A 20 15.89 -14.79 -5.14
N LEU A 21 16.47 -13.60 -5.31
CA LEU A 21 16.37 -12.50 -4.36
C LEU A 21 14.92 -11.99 -4.39
N LEU A 22 14.01 -12.81 -3.88
CA LEU A 22 12.67 -12.39 -3.48
C LEU A 22 12.86 -11.57 -2.21
N THR A 23 13.15 -10.28 -2.37
CA THR A 23 12.81 -9.31 -1.33
C THR A 23 11.29 -9.22 -1.32
N ALA A 24 10.65 -10.21 -0.70
CA ALA A 24 9.32 -10.04 -0.17
C ALA A 24 9.44 -8.81 0.74
N GLY A 25 8.83 -7.70 0.33
CA GLY A 25 8.77 -6.51 1.16
C GLY A 25 8.25 -6.95 2.51
N GLU A 26 9.06 -6.78 3.55
CA GLU A 26 8.71 -7.19 4.90
C GLU A 26 7.32 -6.63 5.21
N PRO A 27 6.35 -7.47 5.61
CA PRO A 27 5.11 -6.98 6.17
C PRO A 27 5.47 -6.30 7.49
N HIS A 28 5.75 -5.01 7.43
CA HIS A 28 5.89 -4.20 8.63
C HIS A 28 4.51 -4.13 9.27
N ASN A 29 4.33 -4.96 10.31
CA ASN A 29 3.19 -4.97 11.22
C ASN A 29 2.99 -3.57 11.80
N SER A 30 2.23 -2.71 11.15
CA SER A 30 1.66 -1.56 11.86
C SER A 30 0.62 -2.10 12.82
N ARG A 31 0.71 -1.71 14.10
CA ARG A 31 -0.26 -2.11 15.14
C ARG A 31 -1.70 -1.69 14.80
N TYR A 32 -1.86 -0.64 13.99
CA TYR A 32 -3.17 -0.13 13.59
C TYR A 32 -3.68 -0.86 12.33
N PRO A 33 -4.85 -1.51 12.40
CA PRO A 33 -5.55 -1.99 11.21
C PRO A 33 -5.88 -0.81 10.28
N VAL A 34 -5.77 -1.05 8.97
CA VAL A 34 -6.09 -0.04 7.95
C VAL A 34 -7.17 -0.57 7.01
N GLU A 35 -8.29 0.14 6.93
CA GLU A 35 -9.35 -0.04 5.96
C GLU A 35 -9.16 0.96 4.81
N ILE A 36 -8.93 0.47 3.59
CA ILE A 36 -8.86 1.29 2.39
C ILE A 36 -10.24 1.28 1.72
N ILE A 37 -10.83 2.46 1.56
CA ILE A 37 -12.11 2.63 0.88
C ILE A 37 -11.83 2.86 -0.62
N GLU A 38 -12.30 1.91 -1.42
CA GLU A 38 -12.18 1.95 -2.87
C GLU A 38 -12.90 3.17 -3.46
N THR A 39 -12.24 3.84 -4.40
CA THR A 39 -12.71 5.08 -5.02
C THR A 39 -12.32 5.13 -6.49
N GLN A 40 -13.06 5.94 -7.25
CA GLN A 40 -12.79 6.22 -8.65
C GLN A 40 -12.65 7.74 -8.85
N PRO A 41 -11.87 8.20 -9.83
CA PRO A 41 -11.10 7.42 -10.83
C PRO A 41 -9.71 6.96 -10.35
N ALA A 42 -9.32 7.30 -9.12
CA ALA A 42 -8.07 6.90 -8.49
C ALA A 42 -8.34 6.25 -7.15
N LYS A 43 -7.41 5.42 -6.67
CA LYS A 43 -7.54 4.72 -5.39
C LYS A 43 -6.25 4.72 -4.59
N VAL A 44 -6.40 4.61 -3.27
CA VAL A 44 -5.26 4.36 -2.38
C VAL A 44 -4.78 2.93 -2.60
N ALA A 45 -3.50 2.77 -2.94
CA ALA A 45 -2.91 1.48 -3.28
C ALA A 45 -2.10 0.87 -2.14
N MET A 46 -1.53 1.71 -1.28
CA MET A 46 -0.75 1.29 -0.12
C MET A 46 -0.87 2.36 0.96
N VAL A 47 -0.93 1.92 2.22
CA VAL A 47 -0.83 2.75 3.41
C VAL A 47 0.22 2.14 4.32
N ARG A 48 1.02 2.99 4.97
CA ARG A 48 1.95 2.63 6.04
C ARG A 48 1.72 3.57 7.21
N VAL A 49 1.72 3.00 8.40
CA VAL A 49 1.57 3.74 9.65
C VAL A 49 2.82 3.50 10.47
N THR A 50 3.49 4.56 10.88
CA THR A 50 4.73 4.49 11.65
C THR A 50 4.61 5.42 12.85
N GLN A 51 4.93 4.91 14.04
CA GLN A 51 4.98 5.76 15.23
C GLN A 51 6.26 6.60 15.22
N VAL A 52 6.12 7.91 15.45
CA VAL A 52 7.21 8.88 15.52
C VAL A 52 7.01 9.70 16.81
N GLY A 53 7.65 9.26 17.90
CA GLY A 53 7.43 9.82 19.23
C GLY A 53 5.98 9.64 19.69
N GLU A 54 5.30 10.74 19.95
CA GLU A 54 3.89 10.80 20.39
C GLU A 54 2.89 10.95 19.22
N SER A 55 3.37 10.81 17.98
CA SER A 55 2.55 10.94 16.78
C SER A 55 2.60 9.69 15.91
N LEU A 56 1.58 9.50 15.07
CA LEU A 56 1.52 8.53 14.00
C LEU A 56 1.75 9.22 12.67
N ARG A 57 2.80 8.82 11.98
CA ARG A 57 3.05 9.17 10.59
C ARG A 57 2.30 8.20 9.70
N VAL A 58 1.27 8.68 9.02
CA VAL A 58 0.53 7.92 8.00
C VAL A 58 1.05 8.33 6.63
N THR A 59 1.61 7.39 5.88
CA THR A 59 2.08 7.61 4.51
C THR A 59 1.44 6.61 3.57
N GLY A 60 1.41 6.92 2.28
CA GLY A 60 0.89 5.97 1.31
C GLY A 60 1.03 6.42 -0.13
N THR A 61 0.48 5.59 -1.01
CA THR A 61 0.42 5.86 -2.44
C THR A 61 -1.00 5.82 -2.96
N VAL A 62 -1.29 6.70 -3.91
CA VAL A 62 -2.52 6.70 -4.71
C VAL A 62 -2.14 6.30 -6.11
N ARG A 63 -2.88 5.35 -6.69
CA ARG A 63 -2.71 4.89 -8.06
C ARG A 63 -3.93 5.20 -8.89
N LYS A 64 -3.69 5.46 -10.17
CA LYS A 64 -4.74 5.55 -11.17
C LYS A 64 -4.27 5.03 -12.52
N PRO A 65 -5.18 4.45 -13.31
CA PRO A 65 -4.97 4.35 -14.74
C PRO A 65 -4.94 5.78 -15.34
N TYR A 66 -4.30 5.93 -16.51
CA TYR A 66 -4.23 7.16 -17.32
C TYR A 66 -3.17 8.20 -16.91
N GLU A 67 -2.64 8.89 -17.92
CA GLU A 67 -1.43 9.72 -17.81
C GLU A 67 -1.66 11.16 -17.31
N PHE A 68 -2.90 11.67 -17.30
CA PHE A 68 -3.17 13.05 -16.86
C PHE A 68 -3.02 13.23 -15.34
N ARG A 69 -2.63 14.41 -14.85
CA ARG A 69 -2.60 14.66 -13.39
C ARG A 69 -4.03 14.70 -12.84
N LEU A 70 -4.27 14.00 -11.73
CA LEU A 70 -5.55 14.02 -11.03
C LEU A 70 -5.31 14.63 -9.66
N PRO A 71 -5.46 15.96 -9.51
CA PRO A 71 -5.31 16.58 -8.20
C PRO A 71 -6.32 15.97 -7.23
N GLY A 72 -6.10 16.12 -5.94
CA GLY A 72 -7.00 15.57 -4.93
C GLY A 72 -6.34 15.53 -3.57
N THR A 73 -7.09 15.00 -2.62
CA THR A 73 -6.61 14.78 -1.26
C THR A 73 -6.85 13.34 -0.85
N VAL A 74 -6.30 12.94 0.28
CA VAL A 74 -6.63 11.66 0.90
C VAL A 74 -7.29 11.97 2.23
N ASP A 75 -8.52 11.47 2.43
CA ASP A 75 -9.17 11.51 3.73
C ASP A 75 -8.59 10.38 4.59
N ILE A 76 -8.07 10.72 5.76
CA ILE A 76 -7.53 9.79 6.74
C ILE A 76 -8.31 10.00 8.03
N THR A 77 -9.00 8.97 8.48
CA THR A 77 -9.83 8.99 9.68
C THR A 77 -9.31 7.94 10.63
N LEU A 78 -8.95 8.36 11.84
CA LEU A 78 -8.55 7.47 12.93
C LEU A 78 -9.76 7.24 13.83
N CYS A 79 -10.19 6.00 13.91
CA CYS A 79 -11.37 5.56 14.62
C CYS A 79 -10.98 4.79 15.88
N GLY A 80 -11.68 5.03 16.97
CA GLY A 80 -11.57 4.24 18.19
C GLY A 80 -12.33 2.93 18.09
N ALA A 81 -12.14 2.05 19.08
CA ALA A 81 -12.82 0.76 19.17
C ALA A 81 -14.36 0.88 19.11
N ASN A 82 -14.91 1.95 19.68
CA ASN A 82 -16.35 2.21 19.76
C ASN A 82 -16.90 2.99 18.56
N ALA A 83 -16.21 2.95 17.42
CA ALA A 83 -16.56 3.74 16.23
C ALA A 83 -16.65 5.26 16.48
N GLU A 84 -15.90 5.76 17.46
CA GLU A 84 -15.75 7.20 17.66
C GLU A 84 -14.66 7.78 16.75
N LEU A 85 -14.88 8.99 16.24
CA LEU A 85 -13.86 9.73 15.50
C LEU A 85 -12.83 10.28 16.48
N LEU A 86 -11.61 9.76 16.42
CA LEU A 86 -10.55 10.22 17.29
C LEU A 86 -9.68 11.30 16.65
N ALA A 87 -9.36 11.15 15.37
CA ALA A 87 -8.60 12.15 14.62
C ALA A 87 -8.92 12.11 13.13
N TYR A 88 -8.66 13.22 12.46
CA TYR A 88 -8.89 13.37 11.04
C TYR A 88 -7.78 14.19 10.39
N ALA A 89 -7.34 13.75 9.20
CA ALA A 89 -6.41 14.51 8.36
C ALA A 89 -6.80 14.42 6.88
N ARG A 90 -6.47 15.49 6.14
CA ARG A 90 -6.69 15.60 4.70
C ARG A 90 -5.42 16.06 3.98
N PRO A 91 -4.37 15.24 3.88
CA PRO A 91 -3.19 15.62 3.11
C PRO A 91 -3.51 15.73 1.61
N GLY A 92 -2.87 16.69 0.96
CA GLY A 92 -2.76 16.71 -0.49
C GLY A 92 -1.86 15.58 -0.99
N ILE A 93 -2.07 15.17 -2.24
CA ILE A 93 -1.17 14.23 -2.92
C ILE A 93 -0.02 14.97 -3.61
N THR A 94 1.17 14.36 -3.57
CA THR A 94 2.43 14.93 -4.06
C THR A 94 3.21 13.89 -4.86
N GLY A 95 4.29 14.32 -5.54
CA GLY A 95 5.28 13.40 -6.11
C GLY A 95 4.74 12.45 -7.18
N TYR A 96 3.96 12.96 -8.13
CA TYR A 96 3.47 12.17 -9.27
C TYR A 96 4.62 11.57 -10.07
N ALA A 97 4.57 10.25 -10.25
CA ALA A 97 5.47 9.51 -11.11
C ALA A 97 4.68 8.60 -12.05
N SER A 98 5.01 8.65 -13.34
CA SER A 98 4.52 7.69 -14.32
C SER A 98 5.25 6.36 -14.18
N LYS A 99 4.50 5.27 -14.25
CA LYS A 99 5.00 3.88 -14.26
C LYS A 99 4.69 3.24 -15.61
N ARG A 100 5.35 2.11 -15.92
CA ARG A 100 5.09 1.33 -17.14
C ARG A 100 3.59 0.98 -17.22
N GLY A 101 3.02 1.05 -18.42
CA GLY A 101 1.60 0.76 -18.67
C GLY A 101 0.64 1.94 -18.43
N GLY A 102 1.15 3.18 -18.42
CA GLY A 102 0.31 4.38 -18.32
C GLY A 102 -0.30 4.60 -16.93
N MET A 103 0.26 3.97 -15.89
CA MET A 103 -0.19 4.11 -14.51
C MET A 103 0.51 5.28 -13.84
N GLN A 104 -0.25 6.18 -13.23
CA GLN A 104 0.29 7.27 -12.43
C GLN A 104 0.23 6.89 -10.95
N GLU A 105 1.32 7.16 -10.23
CA GLU A 105 1.44 6.97 -8.79
C GLU A 105 1.76 8.31 -8.13
N ALA A 106 0.98 8.68 -7.11
CA ALA A 106 1.23 9.83 -6.26
C ALA A 106 1.40 9.37 -4.81
N ARG A 107 1.97 10.23 -3.97
CA ARG A 107 2.25 9.98 -2.56
C ARG A 107 1.47 10.92 -1.66
N PHE A 108 1.14 10.47 -0.47
CA PHE A 108 0.60 11.34 0.59
C PHE A 108 1.29 11.04 1.92
N ALA A 109 1.25 12.02 2.81
CA ALA A 109 1.72 11.89 4.18
C ALA A 109 0.92 12.81 5.10
N ALA A 110 0.58 12.32 6.29
CA ALA A 110 -0.02 13.11 7.36
C ALA A 110 0.52 12.63 8.71
N ASP A 111 0.48 13.53 9.68
CA ASP A 111 0.74 13.21 11.08
C ASP A 111 -0.59 13.26 11.84
N LEU A 112 -0.81 12.26 12.68
CA LEU A 112 -1.97 12.13 13.58
C LEU A 112 -1.46 11.91 15.01
N PRO A 113 -2.26 12.22 16.05
CA PRO A 113 -1.88 11.84 17.42
C PRO A 113 -1.72 10.31 17.55
N ALA A 114 -0.76 9.85 18.35
CA ALA A 114 -0.68 8.45 18.76
C ALA A 114 -1.80 8.12 19.75
N LEU A 115 -2.55 7.06 19.46
CA LEU A 115 -3.78 6.69 20.13
C LEU A 115 -3.79 5.20 20.51
N PRO A 116 -4.68 4.77 21.42
CA PRO A 116 -4.68 3.42 21.99
C PRO A 116 -4.64 2.28 20.96
N ASP A 117 -4.14 1.13 21.40
CA ASP A 117 -3.86 -0.04 20.56
C ASP A 117 -5.09 -0.61 19.81
N GLU A 118 -6.31 -0.26 20.22
CA GLU A 118 -7.56 -0.71 19.58
C GLU A 118 -8.08 0.24 18.48
N ALA A 119 -7.35 1.31 18.16
CA ALA A 119 -7.74 2.22 17.10
C ALA A 119 -7.47 1.62 15.70
N PHE A 120 -8.25 2.04 14.71
CA PHE A 120 -8.05 1.65 13.31
C PHE A 120 -8.16 2.87 12.38
N LEU A 121 -7.56 2.76 11.20
CA LEU A 121 -7.57 3.83 10.20
C LEU A 121 -8.52 3.50 9.06
N ARG A 122 -9.30 4.48 8.63
CA ARG A 122 -10.01 4.46 7.36
C ARG A 122 -9.37 5.47 6.42
N VAL A 123 -9.08 5.05 5.20
CA VAL A 123 -8.35 5.87 4.23
C VAL A 123 -9.06 5.85 2.88
N ARG A 124 -9.33 7.03 2.32
CA ARG A 124 -10.04 7.19 1.04
C ARG A 124 -9.37 8.28 0.20
N TYR A 125 -9.22 8.03 -1.11
CA TYR A 125 -8.88 9.11 -2.03
C TYR A 125 -10.11 9.99 -2.29
N ASN A 126 -9.93 11.30 -2.22
CA ASN A 126 -10.98 12.27 -2.51
C ASN A 126 -10.61 13.06 -3.78
N PRO A 127 -11.34 12.89 -4.90
CA PRO A 127 -11.11 13.67 -6.10
C PRO A 127 -11.47 15.16 -5.87
N PRO A 128 -11.02 16.06 -6.76
CA PRO A 128 -11.39 17.46 -6.69
C PRO A 128 -12.90 17.61 -6.82
N GLY A 129 -13.50 18.44 -5.96
CA GLY A 129 -14.95 18.61 -5.93
C GLY A 129 -15.72 17.43 -5.31
N GLY A 130 -15.03 16.43 -4.76
CA GLY A 130 -15.66 15.37 -3.96
C GLY A 130 -16.14 15.89 -2.59
N ALA A 131 -16.86 15.02 -1.87
CA ALA A 131 -17.42 15.35 -0.56
C ALA A 131 -16.31 15.80 0.41
N GLN A 132 -16.56 16.89 1.13
CA GLN A 132 -15.58 17.47 2.06
C GLN A 132 -15.72 16.94 3.49
N GLU A 133 -16.55 15.94 3.71
CA GLU A 133 -16.78 15.36 5.03
C GLU A 133 -15.74 14.29 5.37
N ALA A 134 -15.41 14.17 6.65
CA ALA A 134 -14.58 13.09 7.16
C ALA A 134 -15.23 11.74 6.85
N LEU A 135 -14.42 10.68 6.78
CA LEU A 135 -14.99 9.34 6.74
C LEU A 135 -15.64 9.11 8.10
N GLY A 136 -16.89 8.66 8.12
CA GLY A 136 -17.48 8.18 9.37
C GLY A 136 -16.62 7.06 9.96
N CYS A 137 -16.66 6.92 11.27
CA CYS A 137 -16.35 5.64 11.89
C CYS A 137 -17.66 4.82 11.85
N ARG A 138 -17.54 3.49 11.70
CA ARG A 138 -18.62 2.58 11.24
C ARG A 138 -20.03 2.88 11.73
#